data_AF-A0A9E3BSG8-F1
#
_entry.id   AF-A0A9E3BSG8-F1
#
_cell.length_a   1.000
_cell.length_b   1.000
_cell.length_c   1.000
_cell.angle_alpha   90.00
_cell.angle_beta   90.00
_cell.angle_gamma   90.00
#
_symmetry.space_group_name_H-M   'P 1'
#
loop_
_entity.id
_entity.type
_entity.pdbx_description
1 polymer ?
#
loop_
_entity_poly.entity_id
_entity_poly.type
_entity_poly.pdbx_seq_one_letter_code
_entity_poly.pdbx_strand_id
1 'polypeptide(L)'
;LITSERMRHLLAALEPEYDSIILDTPPVLVGAEVLALSRLVSKVVFVVRWGHTRREAVLEAIKQILEAQGDIAGVVLSRVVAKQYSQYAYGTPIYDYPRTTTMARIA
;
A
#
# COMPACT_ATOMS: atom_id res chain seq x y z
N LEU A 1 4.53 1.93 21.45
CA LEU A 1 3.05 1.81 21.44
C LEU A 1 2.58 0.87 20.34
N ILE A 2 3.00 1.08 19.10
CA ILE A 2 2.57 0.27 17.94
C ILE A 2 3.02 -1.21 18.03
N THR A 3 4.20 -1.48 18.57
CA THR A 3 4.71 -2.85 18.81
C THR A 3 4.27 -3.45 20.15
N SER A 4 3.42 -2.77 20.93
CA SER A 4 3.08 -3.21 22.28
C SER A 4 2.02 -4.32 22.27
N GLU A 5 1.95 -5.08 23.36
CA GLU A 5 0.88 -6.05 23.61
C GLU A 5 -0.52 -5.42 23.51
N ARG A 6 -0.65 -4.14 23.86
CA ARG A 6 -1.92 -3.41 23.73
C ARG A 6 -2.41 -3.33 22.28
N MET A 7 -1.51 -3.18 21.31
CA MET A 7 -1.87 -3.17 19.88
C MET A 7 -2.31 -4.56 19.42
N ARG A 8 -1.62 -5.62 19.88
CA ARG A 8 -2.00 -7.00 19.56
C ARG A 8 -3.39 -7.34 20.09
N HIS A 9 -3.67 -6.97 21.34
CA HIS A 9 -5.00 -7.16 21.93
C HIS A 9 -6.08 -6.38 21.21
N LEU A 10 -5.79 -5.14 20.77
CA LEU A 10 -6.74 -4.35 19.99
C LEU A 10 -7.07 -5.05 18.66
N LEU A 11 -6.05 -5.47 17.91
CA LEU A 11 -6.27 -6.16 16.62
C LEU A 11 -7.05 -7.46 16.81
N ALA A 12 -6.70 -8.28 17.81
CA ALA A 12 -7.42 -9.52 18.11
C ALA A 12 -8.88 -9.28 18.54
N ALA A 13 -9.17 -8.16 19.20
CA ALA A 13 -10.55 -7.80 19.58
C ALA A 13 -11.37 -7.29 18.39
N LEU A 14 -10.74 -6.64 17.41
CA LEU A 14 -11.42 -6.15 16.20
C LEU A 14 -11.60 -7.24 15.14
N GLU A 15 -10.70 -8.23 15.08
CA GLU A 15 -10.73 -9.32 14.11
C GLU A 15 -12.09 -10.04 13.97
N PRO A 16 -12.84 -10.39 15.04
CA PRO A 16 -14.16 -11.01 14.90
C PRO A 16 -15.27 -10.06 14.44
N GLU A 17 -15.07 -8.74 14.49
CA GLU A 17 -16.09 -7.75 14.16
C GLU A 17 -16.00 -7.21 12.73
N TYR A 18 -14.86 -7.40 12.05
CA TYR A 18 -14.62 -6.87 10.72
C TYR A 18 -14.09 -7.94 9.77
N ASP A 19 -14.61 -7.97 8.54
CA ASP A 19 -14.10 -8.86 7.49
C ASP A 19 -12.67 -8.52 7.07
N SER A 20 -12.25 -7.26 7.28
CA SER A 20 -10.93 -6.77 6.92
C SER A 20 -10.55 -5.54 7.73
N ILE A 21 -9.30 -5.49 8.17
CA ILE A 21 -8.71 -4.35 8.89
C ILE A 21 -7.55 -3.80 8.06
N ILE A 22 -7.62 -2.50 7.71
CA ILE A 22 -6.57 -1.82 6.95
C ILE A 22 -5.79 -0.91 7.89
N LEU A 23 -4.48 -1.12 7.95
CA LEU A 23 -3.56 -0.26 8.70
C LEU A 23 -2.83 0.66 7.71
N ASP A 24 -3.08 1.96 7.80
CA ASP A 24 -2.30 2.96 7.06
C ASP A 24 -1.03 3.30 7.84
N THR A 25 0.09 3.45 7.11
CA THR A 25 1.42 3.57 7.70
C THR A 25 2.25 4.64 6.99
N PRO A 26 3.23 5.26 7.65
CA PRO A 26 4.14 6.19 6.99
C PRO A 26 5.01 5.46 5.92
N PRO A 27 5.79 6.19 5.10
CA PRO A 27 6.68 5.55 4.14
C PRO A 27 7.72 4.65 4.80
N VAL A 28 7.95 3.45 4.24
CA VAL A 28 8.86 2.41 4.77
C VAL A 28 10.24 2.96 5.13
N LEU A 29 10.83 3.77 4.25
CA LEU A 29 12.18 4.29 4.41
C LEU A 29 12.31 5.45 5.42
N VAL A 30 11.20 5.88 6.03
CA VAL A 30 11.17 7.05 6.93
C VAL A 30 10.98 6.63 8.40
N GLY A 31 10.39 5.46 8.68
CA GLY A 31 10.06 5.07 10.05
C GLY A 31 10.06 3.56 10.31
N ALA A 32 10.68 3.15 11.42
CA ALA A 32 10.74 1.75 11.86
C ALA A 32 9.37 1.15 12.24
N GLU A 33 8.37 2.00 12.48
CA GLU A 33 7.01 1.59 12.84
C GLU A 33 6.35 0.74 11.75
N VAL A 34 6.66 1.01 10.47
CA VAL A 34 6.13 0.25 9.33
C VAL A 34 6.59 -1.20 9.36
N LEU A 35 7.89 -1.42 9.67
CA LEU A 35 8.50 -2.74 9.75
C LEU A 35 7.97 -3.54 10.95
N ALA A 36 7.63 -2.85 12.03
CA ALA A 36 6.94 -3.45 13.16
C ALA A 36 5.52 -3.88 12.79
N LEU A 37 4.75 -3.00 12.14
CA LEU A 37 3.37 -3.28 11.73
C LEU A 37 3.30 -4.36 10.67
N SER A 38 4.27 -4.45 9.76
CA SER A 38 4.30 -5.48 8.72
C SER A 38 4.34 -6.90 9.28
N ARG A 39 4.76 -7.08 10.55
CA ARG A 39 4.76 -8.37 11.27
C ARG A 39 3.46 -8.65 12.02
N LEU A 40 2.59 -7.65 12.19
CA LEU A 40 1.32 -7.78 12.88
C LEU A 40 0.15 -7.99 11.91
N VAL A 41 0.37 -7.78 10.62
CA VAL A 41 -0.63 -7.94 9.55
C VAL A 41 -0.38 -9.22 8.77
N SER A 42 -1.45 -9.77 8.20
CA SER A 42 -1.35 -10.96 7.34
C SER A 42 -0.69 -10.65 6.00
N LYS A 43 -0.89 -9.43 5.48
CA LYS A 43 -0.39 -9.00 4.17
C LYS A 43 -0.08 -7.51 4.14
N VAL A 44 0.91 -7.15 3.33
CA VAL A 44 1.33 -5.78 3.03
C VAL A 44 1.03 -5.48 1.55
N VAL A 45 0.35 -4.36 1.30
CA VAL A 45 0.20 -3.78 -0.03
C VAL A 45 1.18 -2.62 -0.15
N PHE A 46 2.19 -2.74 -1.00
CA PHE A 46 3.24 -1.72 -1.11
C PHE A 46 2.91 -0.70 -2.20
N VAL A 47 2.67 0.55 -1.80
CA VAL A 47 2.28 1.63 -2.72
C VAL A 47 3.49 2.45 -3.15
N VAL A 48 3.68 2.59 -4.47
CA VAL A 48 4.79 3.32 -5.10
C VAL A 48 4.23 4.44 -5.97
N ARG A 49 4.73 5.67 -5.83
CA ARG A 49 4.31 6.78 -6.68
C ARG A 49 5.03 6.72 -8.02
N TRP A 50 4.26 6.54 -9.10
CA TRP A 50 4.78 6.46 -10.45
C TRP A 50 5.46 7.76 -10.89
N GLY A 51 6.58 7.63 -11.62
CA GLY A 51 7.36 8.76 -12.13
C GLY A 51 8.05 9.62 -11.07
N HIS A 52 7.97 9.25 -9.78
CA HIS A 52 8.51 10.04 -8.67
C HIS A 52 9.43 9.23 -7.76
N THR A 53 8.99 8.04 -7.33
CA THR A 53 9.80 7.20 -6.45
C THR A 53 10.87 6.49 -7.27
N ARG A 54 12.14 6.70 -6.91
CA ARG A 54 13.29 6.06 -7.58
C ARG A 54 13.26 4.54 -7.38
N ARG A 55 13.70 3.79 -8.40
CA ARG A 55 13.69 2.32 -8.39
C ARG A 55 14.51 1.75 -7.23
N GLU A 56 15.65 2.36 -6.92
CA GLU A 56 16.54 1.93 -5.84
C GLU A 56 15.85 2.03 -4.48
N ALA A 57 15.07 3.10 -4.26
CA ALA A 57 14.29 3.29 -3.03
C ALA A 57 13.16 2.24 -2.91
N VAL A 58 12.53 1.87 -4.03
CA VAL A 58 11.52 0.80 -4.06
C VAL A 58 12.14 -0.54 -3.67
N LEU A 59 13.29 -0.88 -4.26
CA LEU A 59 13.97 -2.15 -3.98
C LEU A 59 14.45 -2.22 -2.53
N GLU A 60 15.01 -1.13 -1.99
CA GLU A 60 15.44 -1.06 -0.59
C GLU A 60 14.25 -1.21 0.37
N ALA A 61 13.12 -0.56 0.10
CA ALA A 61 11.93 -0.69 0.93
C ALA A 61 11.38 -2.12 0.95
N ILE A 62 11.31 -2.77 -0.23
CA ILE A 62 10.89 -4.18 -0.34
C ILE A 62 11.83 -5.07 0.46
N LYS A 63 13.15 -4.86 0.33
CA LYS A 63 14.15 -5.61 1.09
C LYS A 63 13.92 -5.48 2.60
N GLN A 64 13.75 -4.27 3.13
CA GLN A 64 13.52 -4.05 4.56
C GLN A 64 12.24 -4.71 5.07
N ILE A 65 11.14 -4.66 4.29
CA ILE A 65 9.89 -5.35 4.67
C ILE A 65 10.11 -6.86 4.77
N LEU A 66 10.80 -7.46 3.79
CA LEU A 66 11.07 -8.90 3.75
C LEU A 66 12.02 -9.33 4.88
N GLU A 67 13.07 -8.55 5.15
CA GLU A 67 13.99 -8.78 6.28
C GLU A 67 13.27 -8.66 7.63
N ALA A 68 12.28 -7.78 7.73
CA ALA A 68 11.38 -7.67 8.87
C ALA A 68 10.33 -8.80 8.93
N GLN A 69 10.37 -9.80 8.05
CA GLN A 69 9.40 -10.91 7.95
C GLN A 69 7.97 -10.46 7.59
N GLY A 70 7.83 -9.30 6.93
CA GLY A 70 6.55 -8.89 6.36
C GLY A 70 6.22 -9.68 5.08
N ASP A 71 4.93 -9.93 4.85
CA ASP A 71 4.44 -10.67 3.69
C ASP A 71 3.79 -9.72 2.68
N ILE A 72 4.48 -9.45 1.56
CA ILE A 72 3.99 -8.52 0.53
C ILE A 72 3.04 -9.26 -0.43
N ALA A 73 1.77 -8.87 -0.43
CA ALA A 73 0.78 -9.39 -1.38
C ALA A 73 1.01 -8.87 -2.81
N GLY A 74 1.49 -7.63 -2.94
CA GLY A 74 1.73 -7.01 -4.23
C GLY A 74 2.15 -5.54 -4.14
N VAL A 75 2.47 -4.97 -5.30
CA VAL A 75 2.89 -3.57 -5.45
C VAL A 75 1.85 -2.81 -6.27
N VAL A 76 1.47 -1.63 -5.78
CA VAL A 76 0.52 -0.73 -6.47
C VAL A 76 1.25 0.52 -6.94
N LEU A 77 1.17 0.80 -8.24
CA LEU A 77 1.61 2.09 -8.79
C LEU A 77 0.51 3.13 -8.62
N SER A 78 0.76 4.15 -7.81
CA SER A 78 -0.15 5.28 -7.59
C SER A 78 0.21 6.48 -8.46
N ARG A 79 -0.79 7.34 -8.73
CA ARG A 79 -0.65 8.59 -9.50
C ARG A 79 -0.04 8.38 -10.90
N VAL A 80 -0.37 7.26 -11.54
CA VAL A 80 0.00 6.97 -12.92
C VAL A 80 -0.72 7.94 -13.86
N VAL A 81 0.04 8.58 -14.75
CA VAL A 81 -0.54 9.39 -15.83
C VAL A 81 -0.76 8.46 -17.03
N ALA A 82 -2.01 8.05 -17.26
CA ALA A 82 -2.37 7.01 -18.23
C ALA A 82 -1.78 7.25 -19.64
N LYS A 83 -1.82 8.49 -20.13
CA LYS A 83 -1.26 8.86 -21.45
C LYS A 83 0.26 8.64 -21.54
N GLN A 84 0.99 8.92 -20.47
CA GLN A 84 2.44 8.72 -20.46
C GLN A 84 2.79 7.25 -20.22
N TYR A 85 1.99 6.55 -19.40
CA TYR A 85 2.17 5.13 -19.16
C TYR A 85 1.91 4.29 -20.42
N SER A 86 0.87 4.60 -21.22
CA SER A 86 0.60 3.88 -22.47
C SER A 86 1.71 4.05 -23.51
N GLN A 87 2.35 5.21 -23.56
CA GLN A 87 3.54 5.45 -24.38
C GLN A 87 4.75 4.64 -23.88
N TYR A 88 4.89 4.50 -22.56
CA TYR A 88 5.99 3.77 -21.93
C TYR A 88 5.82 2.24 -21.99
N ALA A 89 4.59 1.74 -21.92
CA ALA A 89 4.25 0.32 -21.80
C ALA A 89 4.25 -0.44 -23.14
N TYR A 90 4.85 0.10 -24.21
CA TYR A 90 4.91 -0.51 -25.55
C TYR A 90 3.58 -1.17 -25.97
N GLY A 91 2.52 -0.37 -26.07
CA GLY A 91 1.30 -0.76 -26.78
C GLY A 91 0.25 -1.55 -25.98
N THR A 92 0.40 -1.74 -24.67
CA THR A 92 -0.69 -2.31 -23.86
C THR A 92 -1.86 -1.31 -23.77
N PRO A 93 -3.06 -1.63 -24.28
CA PRO A 93 -4.19 -0.72 -24.23
C PRO A 93 -4.65 -0.57 -22.78
N ILE A 94 -4.50 0.63 -22.22
CA ILE A 94 -5.22 1.00 -21.00
C ILE A 94 -6.67 1.27 -21.40
N TYR A 95 -7.59 0.49 -20.83
CA TYR A 95 -9.02 0.78 -20.91
C TYR A 95 -9.30 2.10 -20.19
N ASP A 96 -9.60 3.13 -20.97
CA ASP A 96 -10.03 4.43 -20.45
C ASP A 96 -11.47 4.30 -19.96
N TYR A 97 -11.65 4.13 -18.64
CA TYR A 97 -12.97 4.24 -18.04
C TYR A 97 -13.33 5.73 -17.99
N PRO A 98 -14.37 6.19 -18.70
CA PRO A 98 -14.79 7.58 -18.60
C PRO A 98 -15.13 7.88 -17.14
N ARG A 99 -14.45 8.87 -16.57
CA ARG A 99 -14.76 9.34 -15.22
C ARG A 99 -16.13 10.00 -15.25
N THR A 100 -17.18 9.24 -14.95
CA THR A 100 -18.49 9.82 -14.69
C THR A 100 -18.40 10.58 -13.37
N THR A 101 -18.21 11.89 -13.44
CA THR A 101 -18.40 12.78 -12.28
C THR A 101 -19.89 12.87 -11.98
N THR A 102 -20.46 11.81 -11.41
CA THR A 102 -21.75 11.94 -10.74
C THR A 102 -21.46 12.44 -9.34
N MET A 103 -21.61 13.76 -9.14
CA MET A 103 -21.86 14.31 -7.81
C MET A 103 -23.19 13.75 -7.32
N ALA A 104 -23.16 12.58 -6.68
CA ALA A 104 -24.26 12.12 -5.86
C ALA A 104 -24.36 13.08 -4.67
N ARG A 105 -25.25 14.06 -4.80
CA ARG A 105 -25.75 14.82 -3.64
C ARG A 105 -26.43 13.78 -2.74
N ILE A 106 -25.88 13.62 -1.55
CA ILE A 106 -26.55 12.91 -0.46
C ILE A 106 -27.74 13.79 -0.07
N ALA A 107 -28.94 13.25 -0.26
CA ALA A 107 -30.16 13.68 0.41
C ALA A 107 -30.48 12.64 1.48
#